data_AF-A0A3Q0DV34-F1
#
_entry.id   AF-A0A3Q0DV34-F1
#
_cell.length_a   1.000
_cell.length_b   1.000
_cell.length_c   1.000
_cell.angle_alpha   90.00
_cell.angle_beta   90.00
_cell.angle_gamma   90.00
#
_symmetry.space_group_name_H-M   'P 1'
#
loop_
_entity.id
_entity.type
_entity.pdbx_description
1 polymer ?
#
loop_
_entity_poly.entity_id
_entity_poly.type
_entity_poly.pdbx_seq_one_letter_code
_entity_poly.pdbx_strand_id
1 'polypeptide(L)'
;DADFVLVAARRARRNPQQQQFLEALKSKGFSWTREDRARSQVFFGIRADSSIFDLYHTLLLEPQDPAPQDRPATPAPVQVTTRLRIRIVNFILSNLTAAGETFEDLVKDGVFQARFPLHRGEDELKRTWARWRAVCNRQPINQI
;
A
#
# COMPACT_ATOMS: atom_id res chain seq x y z
N ASP A 1 6.18 -9.77 4.53
CA ASP A 1 6.50 -8.38 4.14
C ASP A 1 5.24 -7.56 4.08
N ALA A 2 5.26 -6.39 4.73
CA ALA A 2 4.13 -5.47 4.77
C ALA A 2 4.12 -4.59 3.51
N ASP A 3 2.93 -4.24 3.05
CA ASP A 3 2.70 -3.32 1.93
C ASP A 3 2.71 -1.86 2.42
N PHE A 4 2.19 -1.61 3.63
CA PHE A 4 2.07 -0.30 4.26
C PHE A 4 2.49 -0.33 5.72
N VAL A 5 2.80 0.84 6.27
CA VAL A 5 3.00 1.06 7.70
C VAL A 5 2.06 2.15 8.17
N LEU A 6 1.35 1.90 9.27
CA LEU A 6 0.64 2.93 10.04
C LEU A 6 1.47 3.27 11.28
N VAL A 7 1.57 4.56 11.59
CA VAL A 7 2.34 5.06 12.74
C VAL A 7 1.38 5.60 13.78
N ALA A 8 1.57 5.22 15.04
CA ALA A 8 0.82 5.78 16.16
C ALA A 8 1.77 6.23 17.28
N ALA A 9 1.33 7.19 18.08
CA ALA A 9 2.05 7.53 19.30
C ALA A 9 1.93 6.37 20.31
N ARG A 10 2.99 6.07 21.06
CA ARG A 10 2.96 5.00 22.06
C ARG A 10 1.90 5.22 23.15
N ARG A 11 1.60 6.48 23.47
CA ARG A 11 0.49 6.85 24.39
C ARG A 11 -0.89 6.46 23.85
N ALA A 12 -1.07 6.43 22.53
CA ALA A 12 -2.31 6.03 21.86
C ALA A 12 -2.47 4.51 21.74
N ARG A 13 -1.49 3.70 22.19
CA ARG A 13 -1.49 2.23 22.05
C ARG A 13 -2.75 1.53 22.55
N ARG A 14 -3.43 2.09 23.56
CA ARG A 14 -4.68 1.55 24.14
C ARG A 14 -5.91 2.34 23.70
N ASN A 15 -5.79 3.16 22.65
CA ASN A 15 -6.93 3.90 22.12
C ASN A 15 -7.91 2.90 21.46
N PRO A 16 -9.19 2.90 21.86
CA PRO A 16 -10.20 1.99 21.30
C PRO A 16 -10.45 2.20 19.80
N GLN A 17 -10.42 3.45 19.31
CA GLN A 17 -10.56 3.78 17.88
C GLN A 17 -9.43 3.14 17.07
N GLN A 18 -8.21 3.13 17.61
CA GLN A 18 -7.06 2.48 16.97
C GLN A 18 -7.29 0.98 16.79
N GLN A 19 -7.79 0.29 17.83
CA GLN A 19 -8.09 -1.13 17.76
C GLN A 19 -9.23 -1.39 16.79
N GLN A 20 -10.28 -0.57 16.83
CA GLN A 20 -11.44 -0.70 15.95
C GLN A 20 -11.06 -0.56 14.48
N PHE A 21 -10.18 0.38 14.14
CA PHE A 21 -9.66 0.54 12.78
C PHE A 21 -8.83 -0.68 12.33
N LEU A 22 -7.99 -1.23 13.22
CA LEU A 22 -7.20 -2.43 12.92
C LEU A 22 -8.08 -3.69 12.74
N GLU A 23 -9.18 -3.81 13.48
CA GLU A 23 -10.15 -4.88 13.28
C GLU A 23 -10.96 -4.68 11.99
N ALA A 24 -11.31 -3.43 11.65
CA ALA A 24 -11.93 -3.11 10.36
C ALA A 24 -11.03 -3.55 9.19
N LEU A 25 -9.72 -3.28 9.28
CA LEU A 25 -8.74 -3.80 8.32
C LEU A 25 -8.75 -5.32 8.26
N LYS A 26 -8.74 -5.99 9.40
CA LYS A 26 -8.75 -7.45 9.46
C LYS A 26 -9.99 -8.05 8.79
N SER A 27 -11.16 -7.47 9.02
CA SER A 27 -12.40 -7.90 8.36
C SER A 27 -12.41 -7.70 6.84
N LYS A 28 -11.54 -6.83 6.31
CA LYS A 28 -11.36 -6.58 4.87
C LYS A 28 -10.27 -7.44 4.23
N GLY A 29 -9.74 -8.43 4.94
CA GLY A 29 -8.71 -9.34 4.40
C GLY A 29 -7.28 -8.83 4.57
N PHE A 30 -7.05 -7.87 5.48
CA PHE A 30 -5.70 -7.44 5.82
C PHE A 30 -5.19 -8.19 7.05
N SER A 31 -3.89 -8.47 7.06
CA SER A 31 -3.17 -8.86 8.26
C SER A 31 -2.30 -7.69 8.71
N TRP A 32 -2.03 -7.63 10.02
CA TRP A 32 -1.14 -6.61 10.55
C TRP A 32 -0.19 -7.19 11.59
N THR A 33 0.98 -6.58 11.67
CA THR A 33 2.03 -6.85 12.65
C THR A 33 2.34 -5.57 13.41
N ARG A 34 2.78 -5.69 14.67
CA ARG A 34 3.13 -4.54 15.51
C ARG A 34 4.60 -4.58 15.83
N GLU A 35 5.25 -3.43 15.73
CA GLU A 35 6.64 -3.24 16.09
C GLU A 35 6.82 -2.03 17.01
N ASP A 36 7.26 -2.31 18.24
CA ASP A 36 7.51 -1.33 19.30
C ASP A 36 9.01 -0.92 19.30
N ARG A 37 9.56 -0.47 18.16
CA ARG A 37 10.99 -0.12 18.05
C ARG A 37 11.36 1.26 18.58
N ALA A 38 10.43 2.21 18.59
CA ALA A 38 10.72 3.59 18.97
C ALA A 38 10.32 3.87 20.43
N ARG A 39 11.06 4.75 21.11
CA ARG A 39 10.73 5.15 22.48
C ARG A 39 9.33 5.76 22.59
N SER A 40 8.90 6.49 21.56
CA SER A 40 7.66 7.29 21.54
C SER A 40 6.60 6.84 20.53
N GLN A 41 6.90 5.91 19.63
CA GLN A 41 6.03 5.51 18.52
C GLN A 41 5.87 3.98 18.44
N VAL A 42 4.74 3.57 17.85
CA VAL A 42 4.41 2.19 17.53
C VAL A 42 4.12 2.12 16.04
N PHE A 43 4.68 1.10 15.38
CA PHE A 43 4.49 0.86 13.95
C PHE A 43 3.61 -0.35 13.72
N PHE A 44 2.65 -0.22 12.80
CA PHE A 44 1.76 -1.29 12.37
C PHE A 44 2.06 -1.62 10.92
N GLY A 45 2.71 -2.75 10.67
CA GLY A 45 2.95 -3.25 9.32
C GLY A 45 1.68 -3.92 8.79
N ILE A 46 1.09 -3.36 7.75
CA ILE A 46 -0.14 -3.82 7.10
C ILE A 46 0.20 -4.64 5.86
N ARG A 47 -0.40 -5.82 5.74
CA ARG A 47 -0.25 -6.69 4.57
C ARG A 47 -1.63 -7.10 4.05
N ALA A 48 -1.86 -6.84 2.76
CA ALA A 48 -3.04 -7.32 2.06
C ALA A 48 -2.89 -8.79 1.66
N ASP A 49 -3.95 -9.56 1.90
CA ASP A 49 -4.06 -10.90 1.35
C ASP A 49 -4.05 -10.87 -0.19
N SER A 50 -3.55 -11.95 -0.81
CA SER A 50 -3.46 -12.04 -2.26
C SER A 50 -4.83 -11.97 -2.94
N SER A 51 -5.89 -12.48 -2.30
CA SER A 51 -7.26 -12.47 -2.83
C SER A 51 -7.84 -11.07 -3.03
N ILE A 52 -7.33 -10.07 -2.30
CA ILE A 52 -7.73 -8.66 -2.49
C ILE A 52 -7.41 -8.23 -3.92
N PHE A 53 -6.25 -8.63 -4.46
CA PHE A 53 -5.82 -8.21 -5.79
C PHE A 53 -6.64 -8.86 -6.91
N ASP A 54 -7.23 -10.03 -6.67
CA ASP A 54 -8.13 -10.69 -7.60
C ASP A 54 -9.43 -9.89 -7.76
N LEU A 55 -10.00 -9.39 -6.65
CA LEU A 55 -11.20 -8.54 -6.67
C LEU A 55 -10.95 -7.22 -7.40
N TYR A 56 -9.78 -6.63 -7.19
CA TYR A 56 -9.42 -5.35 -7.79
C TYR A 56 -8.83 -5.49 -9.18
N HIS A 57 -8.67 -6.69 -9.73
CA HIS A 57 -8.09 -6.97 -11.06
C HIS A 57 -8.71 -6.14 -12.20
N THR A 58 -10.00 -5.83 -12.11
CA THR A 58 -10.70 -4.97 -13.09
C THR A 58 -10.31 -3.49 -12.99
N LEU A 59 -9.91 -2.99 -11.83
CA LEU A 59 -9.28 -1.65 -11.70
C LEU A 59 -7.84 -1.63 -12.22
N LEU A 60 -7.25 -2.80 -12.55
CA LEU A 60 -5.85 -2.98 -12.96
C LEU A 60 -5.68 -3.10 -14.46
N LEU A 61 -6.74 -3.42 -15.19
CA LEU A 61 -6.73 -3.37 -16.64
C LEU A 61 -7.05 -1.93 -17.03
N GLU A 62 -6.05 -1.19 -17.54
CA GLU A 62 -6.39 -0.10 -18.47
C GLU A 62 -7.39 -0.68 -19.49
N PRO A 63 -8.37 0.10 -19.99
CA PRO A 63 -9.05 -0.28 -21.21
C PRO A 63 -8.00 -0.29 -22.32
N GLN A 64 -7.27 -1.40 -22.43
CA GLN A 64 -6.64 -1.79 -23.65
C GLN A 64 -7.81 -1.91 -24.61
N ASP A 65 -7.95 -1.00 -25.56
CA ASP A 65 -8.76 -1.20 -26.75
C ASP A 65 -8.00 -2.21 -27.60
N PRO A 66 -8.33 -3.52 -27.59
CA PRO A 66 -7.68 -4.44 -28.49
C PRO A 66 -8.52 -4.40 -29.77
N ALA A 67 -7.87 -4.24 -30.92
CA ALA A 67 -8.52 -4.58 -32.17
C ALA A 67 -9.10 -6.02 -32.06
N PRO A 68 -10.32 -6.29 -32.57
CA PRO A 68 -11.11 -7.48 -32.23
C PRO A 68 -10.48 -8.86 -32.51
N GLN A 69 -9.27 -8.95 -33.08
CA GLN A 69 -8.76 -10.19 -33.66
C GLN A 69 -7.72 -10.96 -32.83
N ASP A 70 -7.14 -10.38 -31.77
CA ASP A 70 -6.04 -11.04 -31.01
C ASP A 70 -6.29 -11.15 -29.50
N ARG A 71 -7.51 -11.51 -29.07
CA ARG A 71 -7.75 -11.89 -27.67
C ARG A 71 -7.39 -13.37 -27.46
N PRO A 72 -6.32 -13.71 -26.71
CA PRO A 72 -6.11 -15.10 -26.31
C PRO A 72 -7.28 -15.60 -25.45
N ALA A 73 -7.67 -16.86 -25.64
CA ALA A 73 -8.82 -17.50 -24.99
C ALA A 73 -8.72 -17.61 -23.46
N THR A 74 -7.60 -17.20 -22.88
CA THR A 74 -7.37 -17.17 -21.43
C THR A 74 -6.58 -15.91 -21.10
N PRO A 75 -7.07 -15.01 -20.22
CA PRO A 75 -6.27 -13.89 -19.74
C PRO A 75 -5.00 -14.43 -19.09
N ALA A 76 -3.84 -13.96 -19.53
CA ALA A 76 -2.60 -14.26 -18.82
C ALA A 76 -2.76 -13.77 -17.36
N PRO A 77 -2.33 -14.54 -16.35
CA PRO A 77 -2.41 -14.09 -14.97
C PRO A 77 -1.63 -12.79 -14.82
N VAL A 78 -2.32 -11.70 -14.46
CA VAL A 78 -1.68 -10.40 -14.27
C VAL A 78 -0.69 -10.55 -13.14
N GLN A 79 0.60 -10.34 -13.44
CA GLN A 79 1.63 -10.32 -12.43
C GLN A 79 1.39 -9.11 -11.52
N VAL A 80 0.99 -9.38 -10.29
CA VAL A 80 0.76 -8.35 -9.28
C VAL A 80 2.10 -7.72 -8.88
N THR A 81 2.44 -6.59 -9.51
CA THR A 81 3.68 -5.86 -9.22
C THR A 81 3.60 -5.13 -7.87
N THR A 82 4.74 -4.82 -7.25
CA THR A 82 4.80 -4.05 -5.98
C THR A 82 4.07 -2.70 -6.09
N ARG A 83 4.22 -2.01 -7.23
CA ARG A 83 3.52 -0.73 -7.51
C ARG A 83 2.01 -0.91 -7.49
N LEU A 84 1.52 -1.99 -8.10
CA LEU A 84 0.10 -2.32 -8.15
C LEU A 84 -0.44 -2.63 -6.75
N ARG A 85 0.32 -3.42 -5.97
CA ARG A 85 -0.02 -3.71 -4.57
C ARG A 85 -0.18 -2.43 -3.77
N ILE A 86 0.80 -1.54 -3.85
CA ILE A 86 0.79 -0.25 -3.14
C ILE A 86 -0.42 0.60 -3.53
N ARG A 87 -0.75 0.70 -4.84
CA ARG A 87 -1.88 1.51 -5.31
C ARG A 87 -3.22 1.00 -4.78
N ILE A 88 -3.47 -0.30 -4.89
CA ILE A 88 -4.72 -0.91 -4.39
C ILE A 88 -4.81 -0.73 -2.88
N VAL A 89 -3.76 -1.07 -2.14
CA VAL A 89 -3.76 -0.94 -0.68
C VAL A 89 -3.97 0.52 -0.26
N ASN A 90 -3.33 1.47 -0.94
CA ASN A 90 -3.54 2.90 -0.69
C ASN A 90 -4.99 3.31 -0.91
N PHE A 91 -5.61 2.85 -2.01
CA PHE A 91 -7.00 3.13 -2.32
C PHE A 91 -7.93 2.59 -1.23
N ILE A 92 -7.74 1.34 -0.80
CA ILE A 92 -8.55 0.73 0.24
C ILE A 92 -8.36 1.47 1.57
N LEU A 93 -7.12 1.76 1.97
CA LEU A 93 -6.83 2.49 3.21
C LEU A 93 -7.45 3.89 3.24
N SER A 94 -7.50 4.57 2.09
CA SER A 94 -8.07 5.93 1.99
C SER A 94 -9.59 5.94 2.02
N ASN A 95 -10.25 4.81 1.71
CA ASN A 95 -11.71 4.70 1.68
C ASN A 95 -12.26 3.86 2.84
N LEU A 96 -11.39 3.25 3.65
CA LEU A 96 -11.81 2.46 4.80
C LEU A 96 -12.32 3.38 5.90
N THR A 97 -13.53 3.11 6.35
CA THR A 97 -14.12 3.74 7.53
C THR A 97 -14.27 2.73 8.66
N ALA A 98 -13.98 3.16 9.89
CA ALA A 98 -14.22 2.40 11.11
C ALA A 98 -15.03 3.28 12.07
N ALA A 99 -16.19 2.81 12.52
CA ALA A 99 -17.14 3.61 13.30
C ALA A 99 -17.59 4.93 12.63
N GLY A 100 -17.50 5.02 11.30
CA GLY A 100 -17.79 6.26 10.56
C GLY A 100 -16.60 7.20 10.41
N GLU A 101 -15.44 6.87 10.99
CA GLU A 101 -14.21 7.67 10.90
C GLU A 101 -13.29 7.13 9.80
N THR A 102 -12.74 8.03 8.98
CA THR A 102 -11.68 7.71 8.01
C THR A 102 -10.31 7.64 8.69
N PHE A 103 -9.29 7.15 7.98
CA PHE A 103 -7.92 7.22 8.50
C PHE A 103 -7.48 8.67 8.76
N GLU A 104 -7.88 9.59 7.89
CA GLU A 104 -7.55 11.01 7.98
C GLU A 104 -8.20 11.67 9.21
N ASP A 105 -9.43 11.28 9.57
CA ASP A 105 -10.06 11.70 10.83
C ASP A 105 -9.27 11.20 12.05
N LEU A 106 -8.87 9.92 12.03
CA LEU A 106 -8.07 9.32 13.09
C LEU A 106 -6.67 9.95 13.22
N VAL A 107 -6.11 10.49 12.13
CA VAL A 107 -4.87 11.28 12.19
C VAL A 107 -5.12 12.64 12.83
N LYS A 108 -6.21 13.31 12.45
CA LYS A 108 -6.60 14.61 13.02
C LYS A 108 -6.83 14.52 14.53
N ASP A 109 -7.40 13.42 15.01
CA ASP A 109 -7.65 13.15 16.43
C ASP A 109 -6.41 12.62 17.17
N GLY A 110 -5.29 12.44 16.46
CA GLY A 110 -4.03 11.99 17.04
C GLY A 110 -4.01 10.51 17.44
N VAL A 111 -4.95 9.71 16.95
CA VAL A 111 -4.97 8.25 17.07
C VAL A 111 -3.83 7.66 16.26
N PHE A 112 -3.70 8.09 15.01
CA PHE A 112 -2.55 7.81 14.14
C PHE A 112 -1.77 9.11 13.87
N GLN A 113 -0.53 8.96 13.40
CA GLN A 113 0.33 10.08 13.01
C GLN A 113 0.50 10.14 11.49
N ALA A 114 0.69 8.99 10.86
CA ALA A 114 0.96 8.89 9.44
C ALA A 114 0.71 7.47 8.93
N ARG A 115 0.59 7.34 7.62
CA ARG A 115 0.73 6.08 6.90
C ARG A 115 1.62 6.26 5.68
N PHE A 116 2.40 5.25 5.35
CA PHE A 116 3.23 5.27 4.15
C PHE A 116 3.44 3.84 3.61
N PRO A 117 3.60 3.69 2.28
CA PRO A 117 3.92 2.41 1.69
C PRO A 117 5.36 1.98 2.03
N LEU A 118 5.60 0.68 2.11
CA LEU A 118 6.96 0.14 2.11
C LEU A 118 7.33 -0.26 0.69
N HIS A 119 8.25 0.49 0.09
CA HIS A 119 8.80 0.19 -1.24
C HIS A 119 10.08 -0.65 -1.14
N ARG A 120 10.41 -1.31 -2.25
CA ARG A 120 11.62 -2.13 -2.44
C ARG A 120 12.25 -1.78 -3.78
N GLY A 121 13.52 -2.15 -3.96
CA GLY A 121 14.21 -1.98 -5.24
C GLY A 121 14.77 -0.58 -5.47
N GLU A 122 14.76 0.29 -4.44
CA GLU A 122 15.35 1.63 -4.56
C GLU A 122 16.87 1.60 -4.76
N ASP A 123 17.55 0.56 -4.27
CA ASP A 123 19.02 0.45 -4.34
C ASP A 123 19.54 0.45 -5.77
N GLU A 124 18.83 -0.24 -6.67
CA GLU A 124 19.19 -0.29 -8.08
C GLU A 124 18.99 1.07 -8.73
N LEU A 125 17.84 1.72 -8.51
CA LEU A 125 17.56 3.06 -9.03
C LEU A 125 18.57 4.09 -8.50
N LYS A 126 18.92 4.03 -7.20
CA LYS A 126 19.96 4.88 -6.59
C LYS A 126 21.35 4.67 -7.21
N ARG A 127 21.65 3.45 -7.63
CA ARG A 127 22.92 3.10 -8.28
C ARG A 127 23.00 3.57 -9.73
N THR A 128 21.92 3.39 -10.50
CA THR A 128 21.94 3.55 -11.97
C THR A 128 21.37 4.88 -12.44
N TRP A 129 20.40 5.46 -11.73
CA TRP A 129 19.63 6.60 -12.21
C TRP A 129 19.55 7.78 -11.24
N ALA A 130 19.14 7.58 -9.98
CA ALA A 130 18.90 8.64 -9.00
C ALA A 130 20.20 9.21 -8.41
N ARG A 131 21.08 9.72 -9.28
CA ARG A 131 22.36 10.35 -8.98
C ARG A 131 22.66 11.47 -9.95
N TRP A 132 23.28 12.54 -9.46
CA TRP A 132 23.62 13.72 -10.26
C TRP A 132 24.39 13.39 -11.54
N ARG A 133 25.31 12.42 -11.47
CA ARG A 133 26.15 12.02 -12.62
C ARG A 133 25.39 11.32 -13.75
N ALA A 134 24.16 10.86 -13.50
CA ALA A 134 23.34 10.17 -14.50
C ALA A 134 22.37 11.11 -15.24
N VAL A 135 22.49 12.44 -15.07
CA VAL A 135 21.57 13.42 -15.65
C VAL A 135 21.50 13.35 -17.19
N CYS A 136 22.59 12.99 -17.85
CA CYS A 136 22.65 12.83 -19.31
C CYS A 136 22.30 11.41 -19.78
N ASN A 137 22.07 10.47 -18.87
CA ASN A 137 21.72 9.10 -19.23
C ASN A 137 20.21 9.00 -19.50
N ARG A 138 19.84 8.10 -20.41
CA ARG A 138 18.41 7.80 -20.67
C ARG A 138 17.77 7.30 -19.38
N GLN A 139 16.65 7.91 -18.99
CA GLN A 139 15.94 7.54 -17.77
C GLN A 139 15.26 6.18 -17.94
N PRO A 140 15.32 5.29 -16.93
CA PRO A 140 14.68 3.99 -16.98
C PRO A 140 13.19 4.10 -16.63
N ILE A 141 12.40 4.74 -17.49
CA ILE A 141 10.97 5.07 -17.24
C ILE A 141 10.14 3.86 -16.81
N ASN A 142 10.41 2.67 -17.35
CA ASN A 142 9.66 1.46 -17.02
C ASN A 142 10.00 0.88 -15.63
N GLN A 143 11.08 1.33 -14.99
CA GLN A 143 11.55 0.84 -13.68
C GLN A 143 11.18 1.81 -12.53
N ILE A 144 10.65 3.00 -12.86
CA ILE A 144 10.25 4.06 -11.93
C ILE A 144 8.74 3.95 -11.67
#